data_AF-A0A966FUE4-F1
#
_entry.id   AF-A0A966FUE4-F1
#
_cell.length_a   1.000
_cell.length_b   1.000
_cell.length_c   1.000
_cell.angle_alpha   90.00
_cell.angle_beta   90.00
_cell.angle_gamma   90.00
#
_symmetry.space_group_name_H-M   'P 1'
#
loop_
_entity.id
_entity.type
_entity.pdbx_description
1 polymer ?
#
loop_
_entity_poly.entity_id
_entity_poly.type
_entity_poly.pdbx_seq_one_letter_code
_entity_poly.pdbx_strand_id
1 'polypeptide(L)'
;MTKRAQGLQSMIEMPLLEALENKGGRARPKEVYREIADRLNLDPDAREEKKSAADQEYKVFDQQVRWTRQTLVAQELIAGQRGIWELTDKGRDRLTRARRGTPILFYSLDNGLGFLSYAEDAEAFIEPESLSLIMTSPPYPVIKREYGRFGISEWLDWMRNLTGLWKNLIRNDGTIAINLMDVYVPGTPMISPYVERFILDAIDTHGLHLAGRMPWHSPNKLGNIQHFSAEGTNRTSFS
;
A
#
# COMPACT_ATOMS: atom_id res chain seq x y z
N MET A 1 -24.06 -7.56 -20.61
CA MET A 1 -24.80 -6.70 -19.66
C MET A 1 -24.29 -6.93 -18.23
N THR A 2 -23.00 -6.69 -17.94
CA THR A 2 -22.37 -7.25 -16.72
C THR A 2 -21.44 -6.27 -15.97
N LYS A 3 -21.29 -5.02 -16.46
CA LYS A 3 -20.38 -4.03 -15.84
C LYS A 3 -20.96 -3.33 -14.59
N ARG A 4 -22.29 -3.23 -14.44
CA ARG A 4 -22.91 -2.50 -13.30
C ARG A 4 -22.89 -3.29 -11.98
N ALA A 5 -23.08 -4.61 -12.03
CA ALA A 5 -23.13 -5.44 -10.82
C ALA A 5 -21.76 -5.57 -10.13
N GLN A 6 -20.68 -5.56 -10.92
CA GLN A 6 -19.32 -5.74 -10.42
C GLN A 6 -18.84 -4.55 -9.57
N GLY A 7 -19.31 -3.33 -9.86
CA GLY A 7 -18.96 -2.12 -9.11
C GLY A 7 -19.60 -2.04 -7.72
N LEU A 8 -20.82 -2.56 -7.54
CA LEU A 8 -21.49 -2.54 -6.24
C LEU A 8 -21.04 -3.71 -5.36
N GLN A 9 -20.75 -4.87 -5.98
CA GLN A 9 -20.22 -6.03 -5.27
C GLN A 9 -18.83 -5.74 -4.68
N SER A 10 -17.93 -5.10 -5.43
CA SER A 10 -16.62 -4.68 -4.93
C SER A 10 -16.71 -3.68 -3.77
N MET A 11 -17.75 -2.83 -3.75
CA MET A 11 -18.02 -1.92 -2.63
C MET A 11 -18.48 -2.64 -1.36
N ILE A 12 -19.09 -3.84 -1.47
CA ILE A 12 -19.62 -4.62 -0.33
C ILE A 12 -18.57 -5.59 0.24
N GLU A 13 -17.62 -6.07 -0.59
CA GLU A 13 -16.63 -7.09 -0.17
C GLU A 13 -15.91 -6.74 1.13
N MET A 14 -15.42 -5.50 1.20
CA MET A 14 -14.60 -5.01 2.29
C MET A 14 -15.41 -4.72 3.57
N PRO A 15 -16.53 -3.96 3.52
CA PRO A 15 -17.44 -3.82 4.66
C PRO A 15 -17.93 -5.16 5.22
N LEU A 16 -18.11 -6.17 4.37
CA LEU A 16 -18.52 -7.51 4.78
C LEU A 16 -17.43 -8.21 5.61
N LEU A 17 -16.17 -8.18 5.17
CA LEU A 17 -15.06 -8.75 5.93
C LEU A 17 -14.89 -8.01 7.28
N GLU A 18 -14.97 -6.68 7.30
CA GLU A 18 -14.88 -5.88 8.52
C GLU A 18 -16.03 -6.13 9.50
N ALA A 19 -17.25 -6.29 9.00
CA ALA A 19 -18.40 -6.61 9.84
C ALA A 19 -18.28 -7.98 10.52
N LEU A 20 -17.64 -8.94 9.86
CA LEU A 20 -17.32 -10.23 10.48
C LEU A 20 -16.22 -10.07 11.54
N GLU A 21 -15.17 -9.30 11.26
CA GLU A 21 -14.07 -9.08 12.20
C GLU A 21 -14.53 -8.38 13.48
N ASN A 22 -15.32 -7.32 13.35
CA ASN A 22 -15.93 -6.60 14.48
C ASN A 22 -16.78 -7.49 15.40
N LYS A 23 -17.29 -8.62 14.88
CA LYS A 23 -18.08 -9.60 15.63
C LYS A 23 -17.24 -10.78 16.14
N GLY A 24 -15.91 -10.63 16.19
CA GLY A 24 -14.99 -11.68 16.63
C GLY A 24 -14.72 -12.74 15.56
N GLY A 25 -14.79 -12.35 14.28
CA GLY A 25 -14.49 -13.19 13.13
C GLY A 25 -15.63 -14.11 12.67
N ARG A 26 -16.78 -14.11 13.36
CA ARG A 26 -17.93 -14.97 13.01
C ARG A 26 -19.25 -14.29 13.30
N ALA A 27 -20.23 -14.42 12.41
CA ALA A 27 -21.55 -13.80 12.60
C ALA A 27 -22.66 -14.50 11.81
N ARG A 28 -23.91 -14.21 12.19
CA ARG A 28 -25.08 -14.61 11.40
C ARG A 28 -25.38 -13.58 10.32
N PRO A 29 -25.90 -13.99 9.14
CA PRO A 29 -26.12 -13.06 8.02
C PRO A 29 -26.96 -11.82 8.38
N LYS A 30 -28.00 -11.98 9.21
CA LYS A 30 -28.85 -10.85 9.66
C LYS A 30 -28.09 -9.78 10.44
N GLU A 31 -27.09 -10.18 11.21
CA GLU A 31 -26.26 -9.27 12.01
C GLU A 31 -25.30 -8.48 11.12
N VAL A 32 -24.86 -9.11 10.03
CA VAL A 32 -23.93 -8.54 9.05
C VAL A 32 -24.65 -7.57 8.12
N TYR A 33 -25.85 -7.89 7.64
CA TYR A 33 -26.61 -7.00 6.73
C TYR A 33 -26.87 -5.62 7.33
N ARG A 34 -27.24 -5.59 8.62
CA ARG A 34 -27.50 -4.32 9.31
C ARG A 34 -26.25 -3.44 9.37
N GLU A 35 -25.13 -4.02 9.80
CA GLU A 35 -23.88 -3.27 9.95
C GLU A 35 -23.34 -2.75 8.61
N ILE A 36 -23.44 -3.54 7.54
CA ILE A 36 -23.01 -3.09 6.20
C ILE A 36 -23.93 -1.97 5.70
N ALA A 37 -25.24 -2.10 5.86
CA ALA A 37 -26.18 -1.05 5.44
C ALA A 37 -25.92 0.28 6.17
N ASP A 38 -25.71 0.20 7.49
CA ASP A 38 -25.43 1.38 8.32
C ASP A 38 -24.09 2.03 7.91
N ARG A 39 -23.05 1.22 7.63
CA ARG A 39 -21.74 1.71 7.15
C ARG A 39 -21.79 2.38 5.77
N LEU A 40 -22.60 1.84 4.86
CA LEU A 40 -22.74 2.40 3.51
C LEU A 40 -23.67 3.62 3.48
N ASN A 41 -24.19 4.05 4.65
CA ASN A 41 -25.19 5.11 4.79
C ASN A 41 -26.36 4.89 3.81
N LEU A 42 -26.82 3.63 3.71
CA LEU A 42 -27.82 3.24 2.73
C LEU A 42 -29.18 3.81 3.15
N ASP A 43 -29.85 4.45 2.20
CA ASP A 43 -31.18 5.00 2.42
C ASP A 43 -32.17 3.91 2.91
N PRO A 44 -33.02 4.19 3.90
CA PRO A 44 -33.97 3.21 4.44
C PRO A 44 -34.90 2.59 3.37
N ASP A 45 -35.30 3.37 2.37
CA ASP A 45 -36.17 2.88 1.30
C ASP A 45 -35.40 1.96 0.35
N ALA A 46 -34.13 2.28 0.07
CA ALA A 46 -33.24 1.43 -0.71
C ALA A 46 -32.90 0.12 0.01
N ARG A 47 -32.83 0.13 1.35
CA ARG A 47 -32.61 -1.06 2.19
C ARG A 47 -33.81 -2.01 2.19
N GLU A 48 -35.02 -1.47 2.13
CA GLU A 48 -36.26 -2.24 2.07
C GLU A 48 -36.74 -2.54 0.64
N GLU A 49 -36.01 -2.10 -0.40
CA GLU A 49 -36.32 -2.42 -1.80
C GLU A 49 -36.40 -3.93 -2.02
N LYS A 50 -37.56 -4.39 -2.49
CA LYS A 50 -37.82 -5.78 -2.84
C LYS A 50 -37.97 -5.95 -4.35
N LYS A 51 -37.51 -7.10 -4.85
CA LYS A 51 -37.80 -7.56 -6.21
C LYS A 51 -38.40 -8.95 -6.18
N SER A 52 -39.29 -9.21 -7.13
CA SER A 52 -39.95 -10.49 -7.33
C SER A 52 -39.31 -11.19 -8.52
N ALA A 53 -38.85 -12.42 -8.33
CA ALA A 53 -38.41 -13.29 -9.42
C ALA A 53 -38.80 -14.74 -9.08
N ALA A 54 -39.35 -15.46 -10.06
CA ALA A 54 -39.71 -16.88 -9.93
C ALA A 54 -40.47 -17.23 -8.63
N ASP A 55 -41.58 -16.52 -8.37
CA ASP A 55 -42.48 -16.70 -7.22
C ASP A 55 -41.85 -16.49 -5.82
N GLN A 56 -40.70 -15.81 -5.75
CA GLN A 56 -40.08 -15.40 -4.49
C GLN A 56 -39.79 -13.90 -4.45
N GLU A 57 -40.11 -13.27 -3.32
CA GLU A 57 -39.66 -11.92 -3.00
C GLU A 57 -38.34 -11.95 -2.24
N TYR A 58 -37.40 -11.09 -2.66
CA TYR A 58 -36.16 -10.89 -1.94
C TYR A 58 -35.83 -9.40 -1.83
N LYS A 59 -35.17 -9.04 -0.72
CA LYS A 59 -34.55 -7.72 -0.56
C LYS A 59 -33.33 -7.63 -1.46
N VAL A 60 -33.26 -6.58 -2.28
CA VAL A 60 -32.21 -6.40 -3.30
C VAL A 60 -30.84 -6.31 -2.64
N PHE A 61 -30.71 -5.52 -1.57
CA PHE A 61 -29.46 -5.38 -0.83
C PHE A 61 -28.99 -6.69 -0.19
N ASP A 62 -29.88 -7.40 0.52
CA ASP A 62 -29.55 -8.70 1.14
C ASP A 62 -29.05 -9.72 0.10
N GLN A 63 -29.62 -9.72 -1.10
CA GLN A 63 -29.19 -10.60 -2.19
C GLN A 63 -27.76 -10.25 -2.63
N GLN A 64 -27.45 -8.97 -2.78
CA GLN A 64 -26.11 -8.53 -3.17
C GLN A 64 -25.06 -8.89 -2.12
N VAL A 65 -25.37 -8.74 -0.82
CA VAL A 65 -24.45 -9.18 0.25
C VAL A 65 -24.24 -10.69 0.19
N ARG A 66 -25.29 -11.48 -0.08
CA ARG A 66 -25.16 -12.94 -0.25
C ARG A 66 -24.30 -13.34 -1.46
N TRP A 67 -24.46 -12.66 -2.59
CA TRP A 67 -23.60 -12.89 -3.77
C TRP A 67 -22.15 -12.48 -3.49
N THR A 68 -21.94 -11.36 -2.82
CA THR A 68 -20.61 -10.92 -2.36
C THR A 68 -19.96 -12.00 -1.49
N ARG A 69 -20.70 -12.55 -0.53
CA ARG A 69 -20.22 -13.67 0.28
C ARG A 69 -19.86 -14.89 -0.56
N GLN A 70 -20.66 -15.25 -1.58
CA GLN A 70 -20.32 -16.39 -2.46
C GLN A 70 -18.99 -16.17 -3.18
N THR A 71 -18.74 -14.95 -3.67
CA THR A 71 -17.45 -14.59 -4.28
C THR A 71 -16.30 -14.66 -3.26
N LEU A 72 -16.48 -14.16 -2.04
CA LEU A 72 -15.46 -14.22 -0.99
C LEU A 72 -15.18 -15.65 -0.51
N VAL A 73 -16.17 -16.55 -0.56
CA VAL A 73 -15.98 -17.99 -0.31
C VAL A 73 -15.17 -18.64 -1.43
N ALA A 74 -15.47 -18.31 -2.69
CA ALA A 74 -14.68 -18.78 -3.83
C ALA A 74 -13.23 -18.29 -3.79
N GLN A 75 -12.97 -17.15 -3.14
CA GLN A 75 -11.64 -16.61 -2.87
C GLN A 75 -10.98 -17.18 -1.59
N GLU A 76 -11.69 -18.05 -0.86
CA GLU A 76 -11.27 -18.67 0.41
C GLU A 76 -11.08 -17.67 1.56
N LEU A 77 -11.77 -16.53 1.53
CA LEU A 77 -11.67 -15.48 2.55
C LEU A 77 -12.75 -15.60 3.64
N ILE A 78 -13.87 -16.23 3.29
CA ILE A 78 -14.97 -16.55 4.21
C ILE A 78 -15.28 -18.03 4.11
N ALA A 79 -15.48 -18.67 5.25
CA ALA A 79 -15.95 -20.04 5.40
C ALA A 79 -17.12 -20.09 6.39
N GLY A 80 -17.33 -21.23 7.05
CA GLY A 80 -18.31 -21.41 8.11
C GLY A 80 -19.40 -22.42 7.80
N GLN A 81 -20.05 -22.91 8.86
CA GLN A 81 -21.17 -23.85 8.81
C GLN A 81 -22.46 -23.17 8.33
N ARG A 82 -23.50 -23.97 8.02
CA ARG A 82 -24.78 -23.43 7.52
C ARG A 82 -25.36 -22.38 8.49
N GLY A 83 -25.50 -21.15 8.00
CA GLY A 83 -26.09 -20.03 8.77
C GLY A 83 -25.09 -19.24 9.63
N ILE A 84 -23.81 -19.59 9.61
CA ILE A 84 -22.73 -18.84 10.26
C ILE A 84 -21.69 -18.49 9.20
N TRP A 85 -21.32 -17.22 9.11
CA TRP A 85 -20.24 -16.75 8.26
C TRP A 85 -19.02 -16.52 9.13
N GLU A 86 -17.86 -17.03 8.70
CA GLU A 86 -16.63 -17.01 9.48
C GLU A 86 -15.46 -16.56 8.61
N LEU A 87 -14.62 -15.68 9.12
CA LEU A 87 -13.37 -15.29 8.46
C LEU A 87 -12.38 -16.45 8.51
N THR A 88 -11.77 -16.76 7.37
CA THR A 88 -10.58 -17.63 7.34
C THR A 88 -9.35 -16.83 7.74
N ASP A 89 -8.22 -17.50 7.99
CA ASP A 89 -6.94 -16.84 8.20
C ASP A 89 -6.57 -15.92 7.02
N LYS A 90 -6.79 -16.40 5.79
CA LYS A 90 -6.62 -15.62 4.54
C LYS A 90 -7.53 -14.39 4.50
N GLY A 91 -8.76 -14.51 5.01
CA GLY A 91 -9.72 -13.40 5.16
C GLY A 91 -9.24 -12.36 6.17
N ARG A 92 -8.71 -12.81 7.31
CA ARG A 92 -8.10 -11.96 8.34
C ARG A 92 -6.86 -11.25 7.82
N ASP A 93 -5.98 -11.95 7.10
CA ASP A 93 -4.80 -11.36 6.46
C ASP A 93 -5.16 -10.27 5.44
N ARG A 94 -6.27 -10.45 4.71
CA ARG A 94 -6.79 -9.43 3.80
C ARG A 94 -7.27 -8.17 4.54
N LEU A 95 -7.76 -8.29 5.76
CA LEU A 95 -8.13 -7.15 6.61
C LEU A 95 -6.91 -6.44 7.21
N THR A 96 -5.86 -7.21 7.54
CA THR A 96 -4.62 -6.68 8.13
C THR A 96 -3.79 -5.86 7.14
N ARG A 97 -4.00 -6.03 5.82
CA ARG A 97 -3.36 -5.17 4.82
C ARG A 97 -4.00 -3.77 4.87
N ALA A 98 -3.19 -2.76 5.15
CA ALA A 98 -3.60 -1.36 5.02
C ALA A 98 -4.30 -1.16 3.67
N ARG A 99 -5.45 -0.48 3.68
CA ARG A 99 -6.15 -0.13 2.44
C ARG A 99 -5.42 1.03 1.78
N ARG A 100 -5.40 1.05 0.45
CA ARG A 100 -4.96 2.23 -0.29
C ARG A 100 -5.84 3.42 0.11
N GLY A 101 -5.20 4.54 0.46
CA GLY A 101 -5.86 5.80 0.81
C GLY A 101 -6.47 5.88 2.21
N THR A 102 -6.28 4.87 3.07
CA THR A 102 -6.77 4.94 4.46
C THR A 102 -5.65 4.57 5.42
N PRO A 103 -5.02 5.55 6.10
CA PRO A 103 -4.01 5.26 7.11
C PRO A 103 -4.67 4.66 8.35
N ILE A 104 -4.00 3.68 8.96
CA ILE A 104 -4.37 3.16 10.26
C ILE A 104 -3.46 3.82 11.30
N LEU A 105 -4.03 4.56 12.25
CA LEU A 105 -3.27 5.06 13.40
C LEU A 105 -2.91 3.86 14.30
N PHE A 106 -1.61 3.56 14.40
CA PHE A 106 -1.08 2.42 15.17
C PHE A 106 -0.68 2.82 16.59
N TYR A 107 -0.13 4.03 16.79
CA TYR A 107 0.14 4.60 18.12
C TYR A 107 0.08 6.12 18.11
N SER A 108 -0.19 6.71 19.28
CA SER A 108 -0.24 8.15 19.52
C SER A 108 0.56 8.48 20.78
N LEU A 109 1.40 9.50 20.69
CA LEU A 109 2.23 10.05 21.76
C LEU A 109 2.03 11.57 21.78
N ASP A 110 2.41 12.23 22.88
CA ASP A 110 2.28 13.68 23.03
C ASP A 110 2.98 14.49 21.93
N ASN A 111 4.02 13.91 21.31
CA ASN A 111 4.84 14.54 20.28
C ASN A 111 4.84 13.82 18.92
N GLY A 112 3.93 12.87 18.69
CA GLY A 112 3.94 12.15 17.42
C GLY A 112 2.86 11.10 17.24
N LEU A 113 2.60 10.78 15.98
CA LEU A 113 1.63 9.77 15.56
C LEU A 113 2.35 8.73 14.70
N GLY A 114 2.02 7.46 14.89
CA GLY A 114 2.49 6.36 14.05
C GLY A 114 1.38 5.83 13.17
N PHE A 115 1.56 5.84 11.86
CA PHE A 115 0.58 5.33 10.90
C PHE A 115 1.08 4.08 10.17
N LEU A 116 0.18 3.12 9.94
CA LEU A 116 0.35 2.03 9.01
C LEU A 116 -0.41 2.37 7.73
N SER A 117 0.32 2.64 6.64
CA SER A 117 -0.22 3.01 5.34
C SER A 117 0.80 2.71 4.24
N TYR A 118 0.41 2.88 2.98
CA TYR A 118 1.36 2.98 1.89
C TYR A 118 1.93 4.41 1.81
N ALA A 119 3.22 4.52 1.44
CA ALA A 119 3.88 5.81 1.32
C ALA A 119 3.26 6.69 0.22
N GLU A 120 2.68 6.08 -0.82
CA GLU A 120 2.00 6.80 -1.90
C GLU A 120 0.67 7.42 -1.46
N ASP A 121 0.12 7.01 -0.32
CA ASP A 121 -1.16 7.50 0.16
C ASP A 121 -1.01 8.66 1.15
N ALA A 122 0.22 9.15 1.37
CA ALA A 122 0.53 10.21 2.34
C ALA A 122 -0.32 11.48 2.12
N GLU A 123 -0.54 11.88 0.88
CA GLU A 123 -1.38 13.05 0.53
C GLU A 123 -2.85 12.90 0.95
N ALA A 124 -3.33 11.68 1.22
CA ALA A 124 -4.71 11.48 1.68
C ALA A 124 -4.94 11.93 3.13
N PHE A 125 -3.87 12.13 3.91
CA PHE A 125 -3.98 12.40 5.34
C PHE A 125 -2.93 13.36 5.92
N ILE A 126 -1.98 13.81 5.11
CA ILE A 126 -1.02 14.87 5.46
C ILE A 126 -1.40 16.12 4.66
N GLU A 127 -1.53 17.24 5.36
CA GLU A 127 -1.81 18.53 4.72
C GLU A 127 -0.67 18.91 3.76
N PRO A 128 -0.97 19.38 2.53
CA PRO A 128 0.02 19.94 1.64
C PRO A 128 0.80 21.09 2.30
N GLU A 129 2.07 21.25 1.93
CA GLU A 129 2.94 22.30 2.44
C GLU A 129 3.03 22.39 3.99
N SER A 130 2.78 21.30 4.71
CA SER A 130 2.81 21.28 6.17
C SER A 130 4.12 20.75 6.76
N LEU A 131 4.86 19.96 5.99
CA LEU A 131 6.06 19.27 6.48
C LEU A 131 7.32 20.13 6.36
N SER A 132 8.09 20.24 7.44
CA SER A 132 9.43 20.86 7.41
C SER A 132 10.53 19.86 6.99
N LEU A 133 10.32 18.56 7.26
CA LEU A 133 11.28 17.50 6.95
C LEU A 133 10.55 16.20 6.62
N ILE A 134 10.95 15.58 5.51
CA ILE A 134 10.72 14.17 5.23
C ILE A 134 12.07 13.48 5.33
N MET A 135 12.21 12.49 6.21
CA MET A 135 13.43 11.69 6.33
C MET A 135 13.11 10.20 6.15
N THR A 136 13.76 9.54 5.21
CA THR A 136 13.43 8.15 4.87
C THR A 136 14.61 7.35 4.31
N SER A 137 14.52 6.03 4.40
CA SER A 137 15.44 5.05 3.81
C SER A 137 14.62 4.05 2.98
N PRO A 138 14.30 4.35 1.71
CA PRO A 138 13.46 3.48 0.90
C PRO A 138 14.14 2.12 0.66
N PRO A 139 13.36 1.06 0.38
CA PRO A 139 13.91 -0.23 0.00
C PRO A 139 14.81 -0.09 -1.24
N TYR A 140 15.99 -0.72 -1.24
CA TYR A 140 16.96 -0.60 -2.33
C TYR A 140 16.60 -1.45 -3.58
N PRO A 141 17.03 -1.05 -4.79
CA PRO A 141 16.77 -1.76 -6.05
C PRO A 141 17.61 -3.04 -6.21
N VAL A 142 17.39 -4.02 -5.33
CA VAL A 142 17.95 -5.38 -5.47
C VAL A 142 17.19 -6.45 -4.68
N ILE A 143 16.09 -6.09 -4.01
CA ILE A 143 15.32 -7.01 -3.17
C ILE A 143 14.52 -7.97 -4.07
N LYS A 144 14.74 -9.28 -3.91
CA LYS A 144 13.79 -10.31 -4.36
C LYS A 144 12.55 -10.21 -3.45
N ARG A 145 11.42 -9.72 -3.96
CA ARG A 145 10.12 -9.83 -3.28
C ARG A 145 9.43 -11.13 -3.69
N GLU A 146 8.47 -11.59 -2.89
CA GLU A 146 7.59 -12.73 -3.19
C GLU A 146 6.83 -12.58 -4.52
N TYR A 147 6.62 -11.33 -4.98
CA TYR A 147 5.88 -10.98 -6.21
C TYR A 147 6.72 -10.26 -7.27
N GLY A 148 8.02 -10.56 -7.35
CA GLY A 148 8.88 -10.06 -8.44
C GLY A 148 10.12 -9.29 -7.98
N ARG A 149 11.07 -9.13 -8.89
CA ARG A 149 12.34 -8.44 -8.65
C ARG A 149 12.14 -6.95 -8.93
N PHE A 150 12.32 -6.11 -7.91
CA PHE A 150 12.24 -4.66 -8.09
C PHE A 150 13.52 -4.16 -8.77
N GLY A 151 13.46 -4.05 -10.10
CA GLY A 151 14.61 -3.65 -10.93
C GLY A 151 14.98 -2.18 -10.72
N ILE A 152 16.19 -1.79 -11.15
CA ILE A 152 16.65 -0.40 -11.05
C ILE A 152 15.70 0.57 -11.76
N SER A 153 15.21 0.22 -12.96
CA SER A 153 14.27 1.07 -13.71
C SER A 153 12.95 1.24 -12.97
N GLU A 154 12.36 0.13 -12.50
CA GLU A 154 11.09 0.16 -11.76
C GLU A 154 11.22 0.95 -10.45
N TRP A 155 12.37 0.83 -9.78
CA TRP A 155 12.67 1.61 -8.59
C TRP A 155 12.78 3.10 -8.89
N LEU A 156 13.44 3.48 -9.99
CA LEU A 156 13.56 4.88 -10.41
C LEU A 156 12.18 5.47 -10.73
N ASP A 157 11.33 4.73 -11.46
CA ASP A 157 9.97 5.17 -11.78
C ASP A 157 9.11 5.32 -10.53
N TRP A 158 9.22 4.37 -9.59
CA TRP A 158 8.52 4.43 -8.32
C TRP A 158 8.97 5.61 -7.45
N MET A 159 10.28 5.81 -7.32
CA MET A 159 10.85 6.91 -6.53
C MET A 159 10.58 8.28 -7.16
N ARG A 160 10.57 8.38 -8.50
CA ARG A 160 10.13 9.57 -9.22
C ARG A 160 8.72 9.96 -8.77
N ASN A 161 7.79 9.02 -8.78
CA ASN A 161 6.40 9.30 -8.40
C ASN A 161 6.27 9.69 -6.92
N LEU A 162 6.95 8.97 -6.03
CA LEU A 162 6.97 9.29 -4.61
C LEU A 162 7.57 10.67 -4.32
N THR A 163 8.64 11.03 -5.01
CA THR A 163 9.29 12.33 -4.83
C THR A 163 8.37 13.47 -5.26
N GLY A 164 7.59 13.28 -6.32
CA GLY A 164 6.55 14.23 -6.73
C GLY A 164 5.48 14.44 -5.67
N LEU A 165 4.98 13.35 -5.07
CA LEU A 165 4.03 13.42 -3.95
C LEU A 165 4.63 14.14 -2.75
N TRP A 166 5.85 13.78 -2.34
CA TRP A 166 6.54 14.40 -1.21
C TRP A 166 6.80 15.89 -1.42
N LYS A 167 7.10 16.30 -2.66
CA LYS A 167 7.30 17.70 -3.03
C LYS A 167 6.06 18.56 -2.78
N ASN A 168 4.85 18.00 -2.86
CA ASN A 168 3.61 18.71 -2.54
C ASN A 168 3.33 18.80 -1.03
N LEU A 169 3.91 17.91 -0.23
CA LEU A 169 3.70 17.85 1.22
C LEU A 169 4.66 18.74 2.01
N ILE A 170 5.84 19.03 1.46
CA ILE A 170 6.83 19.88 2.12
C ILE A 170 6.54 21.36 1.93
N ARG A 171 6.89 22.16 2.94
CA ARG A 171 6.94 23.62 2.84
C ARG A 171 7.97 24.07 1.79
N ASN A 172 7.86 25.33 1.35
CA ASN A 172 8.86 25.97 0.46
C ASN A 172 10.29 25.98 1.05
N ASP A 173 10.42 25.97 2.39
CA ASP A 173 11.68 25.87 3.13
C ASP A 173 11.94 24.45 3.68
N GLY A 174 11.15 23.47 3.27
CA GLY A 174 11.23 22.09 3.72
C GLY A 174 12.34 21.29 3.05
N THR A 175 12.73 20.18 3.69
CA THR A 175 13.78 19.27 3.19
C THR A 175 13.28 17.85 3.01
N ILE A 176 13.68 17.19 1.92
CA ILE A 176 13.52 15.74 1.73
C ILE A 176 14.91 15.10 1.84
N ALA A 177 15.15 14.39 2.95
CA ALA A 177 16.39 13.69 3.24
C ALA A 177 16.21 12.19 3.01
N ILE A 178 16.92 11.65 2.01
CA ILE A 178 16.80 10.25 1.61
C ILE A 178 18.13 9.56 1.82
N ASN A 179 18.13 8.52 2.65
CA ASN A 179 19.28 7.64 2.83
C ASN A 179 19.32 6.62 1.68
N LEU A 180 20.40 6.69 0.89
CA LEU A 180 20.65 5.80 -0.24
C LEU A 180 22.02 5.11 -0.07
N MET A 181 22.13 3.86 -0.51
CA MET A 181 23.40 3.12 -0.53
C MET A 181 23.71 2.62 -1.93
N ASP A 182 24.99 2.41 -2.21
CA ASP A 182 25.41 1.84 -3.48
C ASP A 182 24.86 0.42 -3.67
N VAL A 183 24.49 0.12 -4.92
CA VAL A 183 24.11 -1.23 -5.33
C VAL A 183 24.97 -1.64 -6.52
N TYR A 184 25.37 -2.91 -6.57
CA TYR A 184 26.17 -3.44 -7.65
C TYR A 184 25.31 -3.89 -8.82
N VAL A 185 25.82 -3.71 -10.04
CA VAL A 185 25.24 -4.27 -11.26
C VAL A 185 25.42 -5.80 -11.21
N PRO A 186 24.32 -6.59 -11.26
CA PRO A 186 24.39 -8.04 -11.08
C PRO A 186 25.39 -8.71 -12.03
N GLY A 187 26.27 -9.55 -11.48
CA GLY A 187 27.28 -10.26 -12.26
C GLY A 187 28.53 -9.44 -12.61
N THR A 188 28.65 -8.22 -12.09
CA THR A 188 29.81 -7.35 -12.30
C THR A 188 30.26 -6.69 -10.98
N PRO A 189 31.51 -6.22 -10.88
CA PRO A 189 31.95 -5.40 -9.75
C PRO A 189 31.59 -3.93 -9.91
N MET A 190 30.77 -3.55 -10.89
CA MET A 190 30.40 -2.14 -11.13
C MET A 190 29.29 -1.70 -10.18
N ILE A 191 29.42 -0.48 -9.65
CA ILE A 191 28.33 0.21 -8.93
C ILE A 191 27.34 0.77 -9.94
N SER A 192 26.05 0.60 -9.66
CA SER A 192 24.98 1.19 -10.45
C SER A 192 24.88 2.69 -10.17
N PRO A 193 24.84 3.55 -11.20
CA PRO A 193 24.69 5.01 -11.03
C PRO A 193 23.22 5.41 -10.75
N TYR A 194 22.45 4.57 -10.06
CA TYR A 194 21.02 4.79 -9.87
C TYR A 194 20.75 5.97 -8.93
N VAL A 195 21.64 6.23 -7.96
CA VAL A 195 21.54 7.38 -7.06
C VAL A 195 21.68 8.67 -7.85
N GLU A 196 22.66 8.75 -8.75
CA GLU A 196 22.86 9.91 -9.62
C GLU A 196 21.66 10.12 -10.53
N ARG A 197 21.13 9.04 -11.14
CA ARG A 197 19.94 9.10 -11.98
C ARG A 197 18.72 9.61 -11.20
N PHE A 198 18.53 9.14 -9.97
CA PHE A 198 17.46 9.59 -9.09
C PHE A 198 17.61 11.08 -8.72
N ILE A 199 18.82 11.52 -8.38
CA ILE A 199 19.09 12.93 -8.04
C ILE A 199 18.79 13.84 -9.23
N LEU A 200 19.31 13.50 -10.41
CA LEU A 200 19.03 14.26 -11.63
C LEU A 200 17.52 14.29 -11.90
N ASP A 201 16.85 13.17 -11.71
CA ASP A 201 15.42 13.10 -11.92
C ASP A 201 14.59 13.97 -10.98
N ALA A 202 14.95 14.00 -9.70
CA ALA A 202 14.32 14.85 -8.71
C ALA A 202 14.46 16.34 -9.07
N ILE A 203 15.60 16.73 -9.64
CA ILE A 203 15.86 18.09 -10.11
C ILE A 203 15.06 18.38 -11.38
N ASP A 204 15.25 17.57 -12.43
CA ASP A 204 14.75 17.86 -13.77
C ASP A 204 13.23 17.68 -13.87
N THR A 205 12.65 16.72 -13.14
CA THR A 205 11.21 16.42 -13.21
C THR A 205 10.40 17.23 -12.20
N HIS A 206 10.91 17.38 -10.97
CA HIS A 206 10.13 17.96 -9.86
C HIS A 206 10.60 19.35 -9.44
N GLY A 207 11.70 19.85 -10.03
CA GLY A 207 12.24 21.18 -9.73
C GLY A 207 12.89 21.27 -8.34
N LEU A 208 13.30 20.13 -7.76
CA LEU A 208 13.99 20.13 -6.47
C LEU A 208 15.45 20.59 -6.62
N HIS A 209 16.07 21.01 -5.52
CA HIS A 209 17.45 21.45 -5.47
C HIS A 209 18.30 20.54 -4.59
N LEU A 210 19.48 20.14 -5.08
CA LEU A 210 20.42 19.37 -4.29
C LEU A 210 21.16 20.28 -3.29
N ALA A 211 20.71 20.29 -2.04
CA ALA A 211 21.32 21.10 -0.98
C ALA A 211 22.70 20.58 -0.53
N GLY A 212 22.95 19.28 -0.63
CA GLY A 212 24.23 18.69 -0.23
C GLY A 212 24.18 17.17 -0.13
N ARG A 213 25.32 16.57 0.22
CA ARG A 213 25.46 15.15 0.49
C ARG A 213 26.05 14.98 1.89
N MET A 214 25.44 14.12 2.70
CA MET A 214 25.94 13.77 4.02
C MET A 214 26.44 12.32 4.02
N PRO A 215 27.74 12.08 3.85
CA PRO A 215 28.28 10.72 3.89
C PRO A 215 28.14 10.16 5.31
N TRP A 216 27.41 9.05 5.44
CA TRP A 216 27.33 8.30 6.70
C TRP A 216 28.48 7.30 6.77
N HIS A 217 29.42 7.52 7.69
CA HIS A 217 30.45 6.53 8.01
C HIS A 217 29.97 5.59 9.12
N SER A 218 29.87 4.29 8.82
CA SER A 218 29.62 3.25 9.82
C SER A 218 30.93 2.50 10.12
N PRO A 219 31.46 2.55 11.35
CA PRO A 219 32.71 1.86 11.72
C PRO A 219 32.67 0.33 11.51
N ASN A 220 31.46 -0.25 11.43
CA ASN A 220 31.25 -1.69 11.28
C ASN A 220 31.02 -2.11 9.82
N LYS A 221 31.17 -1.19 8.86
CA LYS A 221 31.13 -1.48 7.43
C LYS A 221 32.50 -1.19 6.83
N LEU A 222 32.88 -1.95 5.79
CA LEU A 222 34.02 -1.58 4.97
C LEU A 222 33.83 -0.14 4.45
N GLY A 223 34.91 0.65 4.51
CA GLY A 223 34.89 2.04 4.07
C GLY A 223 34.52 2.18 2.60
N ASN A 224 33.96 3.34 2.24
CA ASN A 224 33.59 3.66 0.86
C ASN A 224 34.85 3.89 0.02
N ILE A 225 35.43 2.83 -0.55
CA ILE A 225 36.59 2.89 -1.44
C ILE A 225 36.11 2.90 -2.90
N GLN A 226 36.30 4.03 -3.58
CA GLN A 226 36.03 4.14 -5.01
C GLN A 226 37.17 3.52 -5.82
N HIS A 227 36.82 2.63 -6.74
CA HIS A 227 37.76 1.98 -7.65
C HIS A 227 37.10 1.77 -9.01
N PHE A 228 37.91 1.77 -10.05
CA PHE A 228 37.48 1.69 -11.45
C PHE A 228 38.10 0.46 -12.10
N SER A 229 37.41 -0.15 -13.08
CA SER A 229 37.99 -1.21 -13.90
C SER A 229 38.01 -0.80 -15.37
N ALA A 230 39.00 -1.29 -16.11
CA ALA A 230 39.11 -1.06 -17.55
C ALA A 230 38.07 -1.88 -18.34
N GLU A 231 37.66 -3.04 -17.83
CA GLU A 231 36.66 -3.93 -18.44
C GLU A 231 35.53 -4.23 -17.42
N GLY A 232 34.29 -4.43 -17.89
CA GLY A 232 33.12 -4.75 -17.04
C GLY A 232 33.20 -6.10 -16.32
N THR A 233 34.25 -6.88 -16.56
CA THR A 233 34.55 -8.18 -15.94
C THR A 233 35.85 -8.09 -15.15
N ASN A 234 35.79 -7.64 -13.89
CA ASN A 234 36.96 -7.72 -13.02
C ASN A 234 36.91 -9.01 -12.19
N ARG A 235 37.93 -9.85 -12.32
CA ARG A 235 38.17 -11.09 -11.52
C ARG A 235 38.80 -10.79 -10.15
N THR A 236 38.76 -9.56 -9.68
CA THR A 236 39.35 -9.16 -8.40
C THR A 236 38.38 -9.47 -7.26
N SER A 237 38.50 -10.69 -6.73
CA SER A 237 37.94 -11.04 -5.42
C SER A 237 38.77 -10.36 -4.33
N PHE A 238 38.19 -9.39 -3.63
CA PHE A 238 38.70 -8.99 -2.33
C PHE A 238 38.11 -9.98 -1.31
N SER A 239 38.94 -10.95 -0.92
CA SER A 239 38.71 -11.84 0.22
C SER A 239 38.83 -11.10 1.54
#